data_AF-A0A813BBX9-F1
#
_entry.id   AF-A0A813BBX9-F1
#
_cell.length_a   1.000
_cell.length_b   1.000
_cell.length_c   1.000
_cell.angle_alpha   90.00
_cell.angle_beta   90.00
_cell.angle_gamma   90.00
#
_symmetry.space_group_name_H-M   'P 1'
#
loop_
_entity.id
_entity.type
_entity.pdbx_description
1 polymer ?
#
loop_
_entity_poly.entity_id
_entity_poly.type
_entity_poly.pdbx_seq_one_letter_code
_entity_poly.pdbx_strand_id
1 'polypeptide(L)'
;MLFGFFRVYLATCRVAIGYFRGSWEAHAQASKEVQEECVPLKTGPTAVLNVIAYMPFMLVLNRLAGFSLEYQRFIAIYSLAPMLVMCLCYYYYIFRANMFQFGVKEVAGWINNWVMGTAVAMVSFTQLALRYLILLYLERFLPSWMQGYIEFPLSTIESSVQNTVLIMYAMGAVLLVSCPVWCKGFQVVHDVLQRDNHLSKSEAIMEILYTTSQNAVVTQLQTALAILQMNCGYPYHYIHYAVVMVEHMFFHRMVEFKFAWLHKLCHEVQPLYRLAHLEHHICKGTYATTPAAGIWEAWLEGGTLFFCNSLACIPYLLFHAAYSGPNVVTHTMWPHKSCIQWHTLHHLVHSDVYAINVPSKMDKQFSRDVKQYQERLQCSFFVRYADASDGIGFLVAFAFGILLNYGFSVGIFQVWHERMLHMTA
;
A
#
# COMPACT_ATOMS: atom_id res chain seq x y z
N MET A 1 -23.03 6.92 -17.10
CA MET A 1 -21.95 6.13 -16.48
C MET A 1 -20.73 5.99 -17.39
N LEU A 2 -20.83 5.38 -18.58
CA LEU A 2 -19.69 5.23 -19.52
C LEU A 2 -19.04 6.57 -19.96
N PHE A 3 -19.85 7.60 -20.21
CA PHE A 3 -19.32 8.92 -20.60
C PHE A 3 -18.56 9.61 -19.45
N GLY A 4 -19.09 9.52 -18.21
CA GLY A 4 -18.40 10.01 -17.01
C GLY A 4 -17.10 9.26 -16.75
N PHE A 5 -17.09 7.94 -16.93
CA PHE A 5 -15.87 7.12 -16.84
C PHE A 5 -14.75 7.65 -17.74
N PHE A 6 -15.05 7.88 -19.03
CA PHE A 6 -14.04 8.37 -19.97
C PHE A 6 -13.55 9.78 -19.64
N ARG A 7 -14.46 10.66 -19.17
CA ARG A 7 -14.09 11.99 -18.69
C ARG A 7 -13.15 11.93 -17.50
N VAL A 8 -13.46 11.11 -16.49
CA VAL A 8 -12.60 10.92 -15.32
C VAL A 8 -11.24 10.35 -15.71
N TYR A 9 -11.19 9.38 -16.63
CA TYR A 9 -9.92 8.85 -17.15
C TYR A 9 -9.07 9.97 -17.79
N LEU A 10 -9.65 10.77 -18.70
CA LEU A 10 -8.93 11.87 -19.35
C LEU A 10 -8.53 13.00 -18.39
N ALA A 11 -9.40 13.33 -17.42
CA ALA A 11 -9.08 14.30 -16.37
C ALA A 11 -7.94 13.78 -15.50
N THR A 12 -7.95 12.52 -15.10
CA THR A 12 -6.88 11.88 -14.32
C THR A 12 -5.55 11.86 -15.07
N CYS A 13 -5.56 11.60 -16.38
CA CYS A 13 -4.37 11.76 -17.23
C CYS A 13 -3.80 13.19 -17.16
N ARG A 14 -4.67 14.22 -17.20
CA ARG A 14 -4.27 15.62 -17.04
C ARG A 14 -3.77 15.95 -15.64
N VAL A 15 -4.34 15.36 -14.59
CA VAL A 15 -3.85 15.46 -13.21
C VAL A 15 -2.39 14.97 -13.14
N ALA A 16 -2.11 13.78 -13.69
CA ALA A 16 -0.78 13.21 -13.72
C ALA A 16 0.19 14.07 -14.55
N ILE A 17 -0.19 14.48 -15.77
CA ILE A 17 0.65 15.34 -16.62
C ILE A 17 0.92 16.70 -15.96
N GLY A 18 -0.11 17.32 -15.36
CA GLY A 18 0.01 18.58 -14.63
C GLY A 18 0.99 18.46 -13.48
N TYR A 19 0.92 17.36 -12.73
CA TYR A 19 1.87 17.06 -11.66
C TYR A 19 3.32 16.95 -12.18
N PHE A 20 3.55 16.14 -13.20
CA PHE A 20 4.89 15.93 -13.77
C PHE A 20 5.49 17.17 -14.44
N ARG A 21 4.66 18.05 -14.98
CA ARG A 21 5.09 19.33 -15.56
C ARG A 21 5.27 20.43 -14.52
N GLY A 22 4.92 20.20 -13.25
CA GLY A 22 4.87 21.24 -12.23
C GLY A 22 3.81 22.32 -12.51
N SER A 23 2.80 22.02 -13.32
CA SER A 23 1.69 22.94 -13.65
C SER A 23 0.52 22.70 -12.69
N TRP A 24 0.54 23.42 -11.58
CA TRP A 24 -0.39 23.21 -10.47
C TRP A 24 -1.81 23.67 -10.75
N GLU A 25 -1.97 24.76 -11.49
CA GLU A 25 -3.29 25.22 -11.94
C GLU A 25 -3.95 24.15 -12.83
N ALA A 26 -3.17 23.53 -13.72
CA ALA A 26 -3.67 22.44 -14.56
C ALA A 26 -4.02 21.19 -13.74
N HIS A 27 -3.20 20.83 -12.74
CA HIS A 27 -3.51 19.74 -11.81
C HIS A 27 -4.82 20.01 -11.06
N ALA A 28 -4.92 21.15 -10.39
CA ALA A 28 -6.09 21.51 -9.59
C ALA A 28 -7.37 21.63 -10.43
N GLN A 29 -7.28 22.18 -11.64
CA GLN A 29 -8.41 22.23 -12.57
C GLN A 29 -8.85 20.82 -12.97
N ALA A 30 -7.92 19.93 -13.31
CA ALA A 30 -8.25 18.56 -13.65
C ALA A 30 -8.77 17.75 -12.45
N SER A 31 -8.28 17.99 -11.22
CA SER A 31 -8.81 17.38 -9.99
C SER A 31 -10.27 17.78 -9.75
N LYS A 32 -10.64 19.05 -10.03
CA LYS A 32 -12.04 19.50 -9.95
C LYS A 32 -12.94 18.77 -10.95
N GLU A 33 -12.47 18.57 -12.17
CA GLU A 33 -13.22 17.81 -13.17
C GLU A 33 -13.44 16.35 -12.75
N VAL A 34 -12.47 15.72 -12.07
CA VAL A 34 -12.67 14.40 -11.45
C VAL A 34 -13.73 14.47 -10.34
N GLN A 35 -13.68 15.50 -9.50
CA GLN A 35 -14.62 15.68 -8.40
C GLN A 35 -16.06 15.91 -8.87
N GLU A 36 -16.27 16.63 -9.98
CA GLU A 36 -17.60 16.93 -10.55
C GLU A 36 -18.35 15.67 -11.00
N GLU A 37 -17.62 14.62 -11.39
CA GLU A 37 -18.20 13.33 -11.80
C GLU A 37 -18.42 12.36 -10.61
N CYS A 38 -17.90 12.72 -9.41
CA CYS A 38 -18.04 11.93 -8.19
C CYS A 38 -19.24 12.39 -7.33
N VAL A 39 -19.88 11.44 -6.67
CA VAL A 39 -21.02 11.69 -5.78
C VAL A 39 -20.54 11.81 -4.32
N PRO A 40 -21.04 12.76 -3.51
CA PRO A 40 -20.71 12.81 -2.08
C PRO A 40 -21.07 11.52 -1.34
N LEU A 41 -20.15 11.02 -0.50
CA LEU A 41 -20.31 9.78 0.26
C LEU A 41 -20.32 10.01 1.77
N LYS A 42 -21.10 9.24 2.53
CA LYS A 42 -21.00 9.22 4.00
C LYS A 42 -19.85 8.30 4.43
N THR A 43 -18.99 8.75 5.34
CA THR A 43 -17.76 8.05 5.74
C THR A 43 -18.03 6.64 6.31
N GLY A 44 -18.81 6.53 7.39
CA GLY A 44 -19.09 5.25 8.04
C GLY A 44 -19.72 4.20 7.12
N PRO A 45 -20.83 4.51 6.43
CA PRO A 45 -21.43 3.63 5.44
C PRO A 45 -20.49 3.21 4.30
N THR A 46 -19.66 4.13 3.82
CA THR A 46 -18.68 3.84 2.76
C THR A 46 -17.63 2.84 3.22
N ALA A 47 -17.10 3.00 4.43
CA ALA A 47 -16.14 2.05 5.00
C ALA A 47 -16.74 0.64 5.11
N VAL A 48 -18.02 0.52 5.48
CA VAL A 48 -18.73 -0.78 5.51
C VAL A 48 -18.92 -1.36 4.11
N LEU A 49 -19.33 -0.54 3.14
CA LEU A 49 -19.51 -0.99 1.76
C LEU A 49 -18.17 -1.42 1.13
N ASN A 50 -17.08 -0.72 1.44
CA ASN A 50 -15.73 -1.09 0.99
C ASN A 50 -15.38 -2.52 1.40
N VAL A 51 -15.49 -2.85 2.68
CA VAL A 51 -15.09 -4.17 3.18
C VAL A 51 -16.02 -5.28 2.70
N ILE A 52 -17.34 -5.01 2.61
CA ILE A 52 -18.32 -5.97 2.10
C ILE A 52 -18.09 -6.24 0.61
N ALA A 53 -17.84 -5.21 -0.19
CA ALA A 53 -17.59 -5.35 -1.63
C ALA A 53 -16.23 -5.99 -1.92
N TYR A 54 -15.25 -5.79 -1.05
CA TYR A 54 -13.90 -6.33 -1.24
C TYR A 54 -13.85 -7.86 -1.12
N MET A 55 -14.66 -8.47 -0.25
CA MET A 55 -14.69 -9.92 -0.12
C MET A 55 -15.05 -10.68 -1.41
N PRO A 56 -16.22 -10.44 -2.05
CA PRO A 56 -16.57 -11.12 -3.29
C PRO A 56 -15.60 -10.75 -4.41
N PHE A 57 -15.09 -9.52 -4.43
CA PHE A 57 -14.08 -9.09 -5.38
C PHE A 57 -12.81 -9.97 -5.29
N MET A 58 -12.26 -10.15 -4.09
CA MET A 58 -11.09 -10.99 -3.88
C MET A 58 -11.35 -12.47 -4.18
N LEU A 59 -12.53 -12.99 -3.84
CA LEU A 59 -12.89 -14.38 -4.18
C LEU A 59 -12.95 -14.58 -5.70
N VAL A 60 -13.51 -13.61 -6.43
CA VAL A 60 -13.54 -13.63 -7.91
C VAL A 60 -12.12 -13.55 -8.47
N LEU A 61 -11.29 -12.61 -7.99
CA LEU A 61 -9.91 -12.47 -8.45
C LEU A 61 -9.11 -13.75 -8.23
N ASN A 62 -9.20 -14.36 -7.04
CA ASN A 62 -8.48 -15.60 -6.75
C ASN A 62 -8.92 -16.76 -7.64
N ARG A 63 -10.22 -16.84 -7.95
CA ARG A 63 -10.75 -17.84 -8.87
C ARG A 63 -10.26 -17.61 -10.30
N LEU A 64 -10.26 -16.36 -10.77
CA LEU A 64 -9.78 -16.00 -12.11
C LEU A 64 -8.26 -16.21 -12.24
N ALA A 65 -7.50 -16.00 -11.16
CA ALA A 65 -6.07 -16.28 -11.09
C ALA A 65 -5.73 -17.77 -11.14
N GLY A 66 -6.74 -18.66 -11.01
CA GLY A 66 -6.54 -20.11 -11.10
C GLY A 66 -5.98 -20.75 -9.82
N PHE A 67 -6.00 -20.04 -8.68
CA PHE A 67 -5.53 -20.61 -7.42
C PHE A 67 -6.35 -21.83 -6.98
N SER A 68 -5.71 -22.75 -6.28
CA SER A 68 -6.32 -23.97 -5.77
C SER A 68 -7.49 -23.68 -4.80
N LEU A 69 -8.43 -24.64 -4.72
CA LEU A 69 -9.56 -24.52 -3.79
C LEU A 69 -9.08 -24.51 -2.33
N GLU A 70 -8.01 -25.22 -2.02
CA GLU A 70 -7.40 -25.23 -0.68
C GLU A 70 -6.85 -23.85 -0.32
N TYR A 71 -6.09 -23.22 -1.23
CA TYR A 71 -5.63 -21.86 -1.06
C TYR A 71 -6.80 -20.88 -0.91
N GLN A 72 -7.80 -20.94 -1.78
CA GLN A 72 -8.98 -20.06 -1.69
C GLN A 72 -9.69 -20.18 -0.33
N ARG A 73 -9.82 -21.40 0.21
CA ARG A 73 -10.37 -21.64 1.55
C ARG A 73 -9.50 -21.03 2.64
N PHE A 74 -8.18 -21.20 2.54
CA PHE A 74 -7.24 -20.59 3.48
C PHE A 74 -7.41 -19.07 3.49
N ILE A 75 -7.42 -18.42 2.33
CA ILE A 75 -7.57 -16.96 2.21
C ILE A 75 -8.92 -16.48 2.76
N ALA A 76 -10.00 -17.21 2.50
CA ALA A 76 -11.30 -16.88 3.04
C ALA A 76 -11.31 -16.90 4.58
N ILE A 77 -10.72 -17.94 5.20
CA ILE A 77 -10.74 -18.17 6.65
C ILE A 77 -9.71 -17.31 7.39
N TYR A 78 -8.50 -17.20 6.85
CA TYR A 78 -7.35 -16.61 7.54
C TYR A 78 -7.00 -15.23 7.00
N SER A 79 -7.80 -14.61 6.14
CA SER A 79 -7.54 -13.23 5.72
C SER A 79 -8.82 -12.44 5.53
N LEU A 80 -9.73 -12.88 4.66
CA LEU A 80 -10.96 -12.13 4.39
C LEU A 80 -11.89 -12.09 5.60
N ALA A 81 -12.10 -13.21 6.29
CA ALA A 81 -12.95 -13.23 7.49
C ALA A 81 -12.37 -12.39 8.65
N PRO A 82 -11.07 -12.52 9.02
CA PRO A 82 -10.45 -11.64 10.02
C PRO A 82 -10.51 -10.17 9.64
N MET A 83 -10.23 -9.82 8.38
CA MET A 83 -10.35 -8.45 7.87
C MET A 83 -11.79 -7.94 8.04
N LEU A 84 -12.80 -8.71 7.63
CA LEU A 84 -14.20 -8.31 7.78
C LEU A 84 -14.55 -8.04 9.24
N VAL A 85 -14.25 -8.99 10.13
CA VAL A 85 -14.57 -8.87 11.56
C VAL A 85 -13.88 -7.65 12.17
N MET A 86 -12.57 -7.51 11.95
CA MET A 86 -11.80 -6.42 12.53
C MET A 86 -12.18 -5.06 11.97
N CYS A 87 -12.46 -4.96 10.67
CA CYS A 87 -12.99 -3.74 10.06
C CYS A 87 -14.34 -3.36 10.67
N LEU A 88 -15.29 -4.29 10.79
CA LEU A 88 -16.59 -3.99 11.38
C LEU A 88 -16.47 -3.59 12.85
N CYS A 89 -15.64 -4.27 13.64
CA CYS A 89 -15.38 -3.90 15.03
C CYS A 89 -14.76 -2.50 15.14
N TYR A 90 -13.76 -2.18 14.31
CA TYR A 90 -13.11 -0.88 14.32
C TYR A 90 -14.01 0.25 13.80
N TYR A 91 -14.78 0.00 12.74
CA TYR A 91 -15.76 0.98 12.21
C TYR A 91 -16.88 1.24 13.19
N TYR A 92 -17.33 0.22 13.93
CA TYR A 92 -18.28 0.43 15.02
C TYR A 92 -17.66 1.23 16.16
N TYR A 93 -16.38 1.01 16.46
CA TYR A 93 -15.65 1.78 17.45
C TYR A 93 -15.60 3.28 17.10
N ILE A 94 -15.30 3.61 15.84
CA ILE A 94 -15.17 4.99 15.36
C ILE A 94 -16.51 5.66 15.05
N PHE A 95 -17.35 5.01 14.23
CA PHE A 95 -18.56 5.60 13.67
C PHE A 95 -19.85 5.23 14.43
N ARG A 96 -19.80 4.26 15.34
CA ARG A 96 -20.97 3.75 16.09
C ARG A 96 -22.10 3.33 15.13
N ALA A 97 -23.35 3.54 15.52
CA ALA A 97 -24.53 3.22 14.72
C ALA A 97 -24.56 3.93 13.35
N ASN A 98 -23.79 5.01 13.15
CA ASN A 98 -23.78 5.72 11.88
C ASN A 98 -23.17 4.90 10.73
N MET A 99 -22.39 3.84 11.03
CA MET A 99 -21.82 2.97 9.99
C MET A 99 -22.88 2.20 9.18
N PHE A 100 -24.08 1.98 9.75
CA PHE A 100 -25.17 1.24 9.09
C PHE A 100 -26.21 2.15 8.42
N GLN A 101 -25.98 3.47 8.38
CA GLN A 101 -26.90 4.42 7.76
C GLN A 101 -26.70 4.53 6.24
N PHE A 102 -26.78 3.40 5.53
CA PHE A 102 -26.87 3.38 4.07
C PHE A 102 -28.23 2.89 3.62
N GLY A 103 -28.84 3.62 2.69
CA GLY A 103 -29.96 3.15 1.89
C GLY A 103 -29.54 2.97 0.42
N VAL A 104 -30.54 2.85 -0.45
CA VAL A 104 -30.34 2.69 -1.90
C VAL A 104 -29.49 3.82 -2.50
N LYS A 105 -29.65 5.06 -2.00
CA LYS A 105 -28.89 6.23 -2.47
C LYS A 105 -27.40 6.12 -2.15
N GLU A 106 -27.05 5.72 -0.93
CA GLU A 106 -25.66 5.53 -0.53
C GLU A 106 -24.99 4.41 -1.32
N VAL A 107 -25.69 3.28 -1.54
CA VAL A 107 -25.18 2.17 -2.36
C VAL A 107 -24.98 2.61 -3.82
N ALA A 108 -25.96 3.31 -4.41
CA ALA A 108 -25.85 3.82 -5.78
C ALA A 108 -24.71 4.84 -5.93
N GLY A 109 -24.54 5.73 -4.94
CA GLY A 109 -23.43 6.68 -4.90
C GLY A 109 -22.07 5.98 -4.78
N TRP A 110 -21.99 4.96 -3.92
CA TRP A 110 -20.78 4.14 -3.79
C TRP A 110 -20.42 3.44 -5.11
N ILE A 111 -21.39 2.81 -5.78
CA ILE A 111 -21.20 2.16 -7.08
C ILE A 111 -20.72 3.18 -8.13
N ASN A 112 -21.35 4.35 -8.20
CA ASN A 112 -20.92 5.40 -9.14
C ASN A 112 -19.45 5.75 -8.93
N ASN A 113 -19.06 5.99 -7.66
CA ASN A 113 -17.70 6.37 -7.34
C ASN A 113 -16.72 5.23 -7.49
N TRP A 114 -17.13 3.98 -7.28
CA TRP A 114 -16.30 2.82 -7.58
C TRP A 114 -15.99 2.72 -9.08
N VAL A 115 -16.97 3.03 -9.94
CA VAL A 115 -16.75 3.13 -11.39
C VAL A 115 -15.82 4.30 -11.75
N MET A 116 -16.01 5.49 -11.13
CA MET A 116 -15.11 6.63 -11.35
C MET A 116 -13.69 6.34 -10.83
N GLY A 117 -13.57 5.72 -9.67
CA GLY A 117 -12.30 5.26 -9.11
C GLY A 117 -11.63 4.22 -10.01
N THR A 118 -12.39 3.35 -10.67
CA THR A 118 -11.85 2.43 -11.67
C THR A 118 -11.31 3.18 -12.90
N ALA A 119 -11.93 4.29 -13.31
CA ALA A 119 -11.38 5.15 -14.36
C ALA A 119 -10.05 5.78 -13.94
N VAL A 120 -9.92 6.19 -12.67
CA VAL A 120 -8.65 6.65 -12.08
C VAL A 120 -7.62 5.52 -12.11
N ALA A 121 -7.99 4.33 -11.66
CA ALA A 121 -7.14 3.14 -11.64
C ALA A 121 -6.62 2.78 -13.05
N MET A 122 -7.44 2.94 -14.08
CA MET A 122 -7.05 2.67 -15.46
C MET A 122 -5.90 3.54 -15.95
N VAL A 123 -5.74 4.77 -15.42
CA VAL A 123 -4.55 5.59 -15.72
C VAL A 123 -3.29 4.94 -15.15
N SER A 124 -3.36 4.45 -13.91
CA SER A 124 -2.26 3.72 -13.25
C SER A 124 -1.94 2.40 -13.98
N PHE A 125 -2.95 1.61 -14.35
CA PHE A 125 -2.78 0.40 -15.18
C PHE A 125 -2.16 0.72 -16.54
N THR A 126 -2.55 1.82 -17.19
CA THR A 126 -1.97 2.25 -18.47
C THR A 126 -0.49 2.60 -18.32
N GLN A 127 -0.12 3.32 -17.26
CA GLN A 127 1.28 3.61 -16.98
C GLN A 127 2.10 2.34 -16.72
N LEU A 128 1.53 1.37 -15.98
CA LEU A 128 2.18 0.08 -15.72
C LEU A 128 2.38 -0.71 -17.01
N ALA A 129 1.35 -0.82 -17.85
CA ALA A 129 1.41 -1.52 -19.14
C ALA A 129 2.45 -0.90 -20.08
N LEU A 130 2.50 0.42 -20.20
CA LEU A 130 3.51 1.11 -21.01
C LEU A 130 4.93 0.82 -20.51
N ARG A 131 5.16 0.88 -19.19
CA ARG A 131 6.47 0.58 -18.61
C ARG A 131 6.87 -0.88 -18.83
N TYR A 132 5.93 -1.81 -18.66
CA TYR A 132 6.14 -3.23 -18.93
C TYR A 132 6.61 -3.43 -20.38
N LEU A 133 5.91 -2.86 -21.35
CA LEU A 133 6.27 -3.00 -22.77
C LEU A 133 7.60 -2.34 -23.11
N ILE A 134 7.91 -1.19 -22.51
CA ILE A 134 9.21 -0.51 -22.69
C ILE A 134 10.35 -1.39 -22.16
N LEU A 135 10.22 -1.94 -20.95
CA LEU A 135 11.25 -2.80 -20.39
C LEU A 135 11.41 -4.09 -21.19
N LEU A 136 10.31 -4.71 -21.61
CA LEU A 136 10.35 -5.87 -22.49
C LEU A 136 11.06 -5.55 -23.82
N TYR A 137 10.83 -4.38 -24.41
CA TYR A 137 11.56 -3.95 -25.60
C TYR A 137 13.06 -3.76 -25.35
N LEU A 138 13.43 -3.27 -24.17
CA LEU A 138 14.83 -3.05 -23.78
C LEU A 138 15.57 -4.34 -23.45
N GLU A 139 14.86 -5.43 -23.13
CA GLU A 139 15.45 -6.73 -22.80
C GLU A 139 16.43 -7.23 -23.87
N ARG A 140 16.15 -6.98 -25.15
CA ARG A 140 17.00 -7.40 -26.28
C ARG A 140 18.43 -6.83 -26.23
N PHE A 141 18.65 -5.79 -25.45
CA PHE A 141 19.96 -5.16 -25.26
C PHE A 141 20.71 -5.70 -24.03
N LEU A 142 20.07 -6.56 -23.23
CA LEU A 142 20.71 -7.20 -22.09
C LEU A 142 21.53 -8.43 -22.53
N PRO A 143 22.52 -8.86 -21.73
CA PRO A 143 23.19 -10.14 -21.94
C PRO A 143 22.17 -11.29 -21.96
N SER A 144 22.43 -12.34 -22.75
CA SER A 144 21.51 -13.48 -22.93
C SER A 144 21.07 -14.14 -21.61
N TRP A 145 21.94 -14.15 -20.59
CA TRP A 145 21.63 -14.71 -19.27
C TRP A 145 20.64 -13.86 -18.44
N MET A 146 20.39 -12.61 -18.83
CA MET A 146 19.38 -11.71 -18.25
C MET A 146 18.11 -11.61 -19.09
N GLN A 147 17.99 -12.41 -20.17
CA GLN A 147 16.80 -12.43 -21.01
C GLN A 147 15.92 -13.62 -20.64
N GLY A 148 14.60 -13.43 -20.72
CA GLY A 148 13.60 -14.45 -20.47
C GLY A 148 12.71 -14.14 -19.27
N TYR A 149 11.65 -14.92 -19.16
CA TYR A 149 10.68 -14.80 -18.08
C TYR A 149 11.02 -15.66 -16.86
N ILE A 150 10.59 -15.20 -15.69
CA ILE A 150 10.67 -15.95 -14.45
C ILE A 150 9.26 -16.42 -14.09
N GLU A 151 9.13 -17.72 -13.85
CA GLU A 151 7.89 -18.34 -13.40
C GLU A 151 8.19 -19.29 -12.26
N PHE A 152 7.28 -19.40 -11.30
CA PHE A 152 7.32 -20.37 -10.22
C PHE A 152 6.04 -21.21 -10.25
N PRO A 153 6.08 -22.48 -9.83
CA PRO A 153 4.86 -23.27 -9.70
C PRO A 153 3.84 -22.55 -8.81
N LEU A 154 2.58 -22.53 -9.24
CA LEU A 154 1.51 -21.85 -8.52
C LEU A 154 1.39 -22.33 -7.07
N SER A 155 1.59 -23.64 -6.83
CA SER A 155 1.62 -24.23 -5.48
C SER A 155 2.69 -23.63 -4.58
N THR A 156 3.87 -23.29 -5.12
CA THR A 156 4.94 -22.62 -4.35
C THR A 156 4.55 -21.19 -4.00
N ILE A 157 3.91 -20.47 -4.92
CA ILE A 157 3.40 -19.11 -4.67
C ILE A 157 2.30 -19.15 -3.61
N GLU A 158 1.34 -20.07 -3.73
CA GLU A 158 0.27 -20.27 -2.75
C GLU A 158 0.82 -20.52 -1.34
N SER A 159 1.74 -21.48 -1.20
CA SER A 159 2.39 -21.79 0.08
C SER A 159 3.13 -20.59 0.66
N SER A 160 3.83 -19.83 -0.18
CA SER A 160 4.55 -18.64 0.25
C SER A 160 3.62 -17.54 0.76
N VAL A 161 2.49 -17.29 0.10
CA VAL A 161 1.51 -16.32 0.57
C VAL A 161 0.85 -16.78 1.87
N GLN A 162 0.52 -18.07 1.99
CA GLN A 162 -0.02 -18.62 3.24
C GLN A 162 0.94 -18.38 4.43
N ASN A 163 2.22 -18.70 4.25
CA ASN A 163 3.24 -18.46 5.27
C ASN A 163 3.42 -16.96 5.56
N THR A 164 3.37 -16.12 4.53
CA THR A 164 3.42 -14.65 4.69
C THR A 164 2.28 -14.14 5.57
N VAL A 165 1.05 -14.62 5.35
CA VAL A 165 -0.11 -14.27 6.20
C VAL A 165 0.12 -14.65 7.65
N LEU A 166 0.66 -15.86 7.91
CA LEU A 166 0.96 -16.31 9.27
C LEU A 166 2.05 -15.47 9.94
N ILE A 167 3.11 -15.11 9.20
CA ILE A 167 4.17 -14.22 9.69
C ILE A 167 3.59 -12.84 10.04
N MET A 168 2.71 -12.29 9.21
CA MET A 168 2.05 -11.01 9.50
C MET A 168 1.23 -11.06 10.79
N TYR A 169 0.53 -12.16 11.07
CA TYR A 169 -0.15 -12.34 12.35
C TYR A 169 0.80 -12.47 13.54
N ALA A 170 1.92 -13.16 13.37
CA ALA A 170 2.97 -13.23 14.39
C ALA A 170 3.54 -11.83 14.69
N MET A 171 3.78 -11.00 13.67
CA MET A 171 4.16 -9.60 13.84
C MET A 171 3.09 -8.82 14.61
N GLY A 172 1.81 -8.98 14.26
CA GLY A 172 0.70 -8.38 14.99
C GLY A 172 0.67 -8.77 16.47
N ALA A 173 0.92 -10.04 16.80
CA ALA A 173 1.02 -10.50 18.18
C ALA A 173 2.18 -9.83 18.94
N VAL A 174 3.34 -9.68 18.30
CA VAL A 174 4.48 -8.94 18.87
C VAL A 174 4.11 -7.48 19.12
N LEU A 175 3.38 -6.84 18.20
CA LEU A 175 2.90 -5.47 18.37
C LEU A 175 1.93 -5.33 19.55
N LEU A 176 1.04 -6.30 19.75
CA LEU A 176 0.12 -6.33 20.89
C LEU A 176 0.87 -6.43 22.23
N VAL A 177 1.87 -7.30 22.32
CA VAL A 177 2.72 -7.44 23.52
C VAL A 177 3.48 -6.15 23.79
N SER A 178 3.97 -5.50 22.73
CA SER A 178 4.69 -4.23 22.80
C SER A 178 3.79 -2.99 22.76
N CYS A 179 2.47 -3.12 22.93
CA CYS A 179 1.51 -2.00 22.90
C CYS A 179 1.91 -0.74 23.72
N PRO A 180 2.48 -0.87 24.94
CA PRO A 180 2.94 0.31 25.69
C PRO A 180 4.02 1.14 24.97
N VAL A 181 4.88 0.48 24.18
CA VAL A 181 5.93 1.11 23.37
C VAL A 181 5.31 2.02 22.32
N TRP A 182 4.26 1.55 21.63
CA TRP A 182 3.57 2.29 20.58
C TRP A 182 2.79 3.48 21.13
N CYS A 183 2.11 3.31 22.27
CA CYS A 183 1.46 4.43 22.96
C CYS A 183 2.47 5.51 23.37
N LYS A 184 3.66 5.10 23.84
CA LYS A 184 4.73 6.05 24.18
C LYS A 184 5.29 6.74 22.94
N GLY A 185 5.45 6.02 21.82
CA GLY A 185 5.83 6.58 20.53
C GLY A 185 4.88 7.66 20.05
N PHE A 186 3.58 7.37 20.07
CA PHE A 186 2.53 8.35 19.75
C PHE A 186 2.67 9.63 20.59
N GLN A 187 2.87 9.49 21.90
CA GLN A 187 3.05 10.62 22.82
C GLN A 187 4.31 11.41 22.50
N VAL A 188 5.45 10.74 22.25
CA VAL A 188 6.71 11.41 21.91
C VAL A 188 6.55 12.27 20.65
N VAL A 189 5.85 11.78 19.62
CA VAL A 189 5.57 12.58 18.42
C VAL A 189 4.73 13.80 18.78
N HIS A 190 3.63 13.62 19.52
CA HIS A 190 2.73 14.70 19.88
C HIS A 190 3.38 15.75 20.79
N ASP A 191 4.27 15.35 21.71
CA ASP A 191 5.07 16.24 22.54
C ASP A 191 6.00 17.13 21.68
N VAL A 192 6.69 16.53 20.70
CA VAL A 192 7.57 17.27 19.77
C VAL A 192 6.76 18.25 18.91
N LEU A 193 5.55 17.86 18.51
CA LEU A 193 4.65 18.72 17.73
C LEU A 193 3.86 19.71 18.58
N GLN A 194 3.93 19.62 19.92
CA GLN A 194 3.15 20.40 20.89
C GLN A 194 1.63 20.27 20.66
N ARG A 195 1.15 19.05 20.47
CA ARG A 195 -0.26 18.73 20.29
C ARG A 195 -0.80 17.98 21.50
N ASP A 196 -1.94 18.42 22.00
CA ASP A 196 -2.64 17.78 23.11
C ASP A 196 -3.59 16.70 22.56
N ASN A 197 -3.03 15.52 22.30
CA ASN A 197 -3.79 14.35 21.85
C ASN A 197 -3.17 13.10 22.46
N HIS A 198 -4.00 12.09 22.68
CA HIS A 198 -3.58 10.86 23.34
C HIS A 198 -4.11 9.62 22.62
N LEU A 199 -3.34 8.55 22.72
CA LEU A 199 -3.69 7.22 22.26
C LEU A 199 -3.77 6.30 23.48
N SER A 200 -4.97 5.88 23.85
CA SER A 200 -5.15 4.93 24.94
C SER A 200 -4.68 3.54 24.54
N LYS A 201 -4.37 2.70 25.54
CA LYS A 201 -3.97 1.31 25.31
C LYS A 201 -5.04 0.50 24.57
N SER A 202 -6.33 0.71 24.89
CA SER A 202 -7.43 0.03 24.22
C SER A 202 -7.59 0.47 22.76
N GLU A 203 -7.41 1.76 22.48
CA GLU A 203 -7.38 2.26 21.09
C GLU A 203 -6.23 1.64 20.30
N ALA A 204 -5.00 1.67 20.86
CA ALA A 204 -3.84 1.09 20.21
C ALA A 204 -4.01 -0.41 19.91
N ILE A 205 -4.57 -1.19 20.86
CA ILE A 205 -4.86 -2.62 20.64
C ILE A 205 -5.83 -2.80 19.47
N MET A 206 -6.91 -2.01 19.43
CA MET A 206 -7.91 -2.09 18.35
C MET A 206 -7.29 -1.75 16.99
N GLU A 207 -6.46 -0.72 16.93
CA GLU A 207 -5.77 -0.31 15.70
C GLU A 207 -4.72 -1.33 15.23
N ILE A 208 -3.96 -1.94 16.14
CA ILE A 208 -3.00 -3.01 15.81
C ILE A 208 -3.74 -4.21 15.21
N LEU A 209 -4.84 -4.65 15.83
CA LEU A 209 -5.64 -5.75 15.31
C LEU A 209 -6.25 -5.41 13.94
N TYR A 210 -6.76 -4.18 13.78
CA TYR A 210 -7.31 -3.67 12.52
C TYR A 210 -6.25 -3.68 11.41
N THR A 211 -5.12 -3.00 11.61
CA THR A 211 -4.05 -2.88 10.61
C THR A 211 -3.44 -4.23 10.26
N THR A 212 -3.19 -5.10 11.25
CA THR A 212 -2.69 -6.47 11.02
C THR A 212 -3.63 -7.26 10.11
N SER A 213 -4.95 -7.14 10.32
CA SER A 213 -5.95 -7.84 9.50
C SER A 213 -5.98 -7.36 8.03
N GLN A 214 -5.66 -6.08 7.79
CA GLN A 214 -5.65 -5.51 6.44
C GLN A 214 -4.40 -5.87 5.65
N ASN A 215 -3.25 -6.00 6.31
CA ASN A 215 -1.98 -6.23 5.65
C ASN A 215 -1.97 -7.51 4.78
N ALA A 216 -2.61 -8.57 5.28
CA ALA A 216 -2.76 -9.85 4.58
C ALA A 216 -3.56 -9.70 3.27
N VAL A 217 -4.64 -8.90 3.29
CA VAL A 217 -5.51 -8.78 2.13
C VAL A 217 -4.95 -7.87 1.04
N VAL A 218 -4.13 -6.88 1.40
CA VAL A 218 -3.40 -6.05 0.42
C VAL A 218 -2.35 -6.90 -0.30
N THR A 219 -1.62 -7.76 0.43
CA THR A 219 -0.67 -8.71 -0.17
C THR A 219 -1.35 -9.67 -1.15
N GLN A 220 -2.55 -10.12 -0.82
CA GLN A 220 -3.33 -11.03 -1.67
C GLN A 220 -3.81 -10.37 -2.96
N LEU A 221 -4.25 -9.12 -2.89
CA LEU A 221 -4.65 -8.37 -4.09
C LEU A 221 -3.49 -8.27 -5.08
N GLN A 222 -2.31 -7.89 -4.59
CA GLN A 222 -1.10 -7.80 -5.41
C GLN A 222 -0.75 -9.16 -6.03
N THR A 223 -0.77 -10.23 -5.23
CA THR A 223 -0.51 -11.59 -5.73
C THR A 223 -1.52 -12.02 -6.80
N ALA A 224 -2.82 -11.83 -6.55
CA ALA A 224 -3.86 -12.23 -7.49
C ALA A 224 -3.76 -11.48 -8.82
N LEU A 225 -3.50 -10.16 -8.78
CA LEU A 225 -3.33 -9.36 -10.00
C LEU A 225 -2.07 -9.74 -10.77
N ALA A 226 -0.97 -10.05 -10.07
CA ALA A 226 0.25 -10.49 -10.70
C ALA A 226 0.07 -11.83 -11.45
N ILE A 227 -0.59 -12.82 -10.82
CA ILE A 227 -0.90 -14.11 -11.45
C ILE A 227 -1.90 -13.96 -12.60
N LEU A 228 -2.92 -13.10 -12.46
CA LEU A 228 -3.84 -12.80 -13.55
C LEU A 228 -3.12 -12.26 -14.78
N GLN A 229 -2.18 -11.33 -14.59
CA GLN A 229 -1.39 -10.80 -15.70
C GLN A 229 -0.58 -11.91 -16.39
N MET A 230 0.07 -12.80 -15.63
CA MET A 230 0.80 -13.94 -16.18
C MET A 230 -0.11 -14.87 -16.99
N ASN A 231 -1.29 -15.19 -16.44
CA ASN A 231 -2.30 -16.03 -17.12
C ASN A 231 -2.87 -15.39 -18.38
N CYS A 232 -2.85 -14.05 -18.49
CA CYS A 232 -3.22 -13.31 -19.69
C CYS A 232 -2.12 -13.29 -20.77
N GLY A 233 -1.00 -13.99 -20.58
CA GLY A 233 0.09 -14.08 -21.55
C GLY A 233 1.13 -12.96 -21.43
N TYR A 234 1.19 -12.26 -20.30
CA TYR A 234 2.14 -11.18 -20.03
C TYR A 234 3.05 -11.52 -18.82
N PRO A 235 3.93 -12.52 -18.96
CA PRO A 235 4.79 -12.97 -17.86
C PRO A 235 5.82 -11.91 -17.47
N TYR A 236 6.32 -11.96 -16.23
CA TYR A 236 7.38 -11.06 -15.79
C TYR A 236 8.75 -11.58 -16.22
N HIS A 237 9.63 -10.66 -16.59
CA HIS A 237 10.96 -10.94 -17.17
C HIS A 237 12.05 -10.48 -16.21
N TYR A 238 13.25 -11.05 -16.32
CA TYR A 238 14.39 -10.67 -15.47
C TYR A 238 14.60 -9.16 -15.38
N ILE A 239 14.41 -8.43 -16.49
CA ILE A 239 14.50 -6.96 -16.49
C ILE A 239 13.46 -6.30 -15.59
N HIS A 240 12.22 -6.83 -15.53
CA HIS A 240 11.17 -6.34 -14.64
C HIS A 240 11.59 -6.48 -13.17
N TYR A 241 12.18 -7.63 -12.82
CA TYR A 241 12.72 -7.91 -11.49
C TYR A 241 13.90 -7.02 -11.11
N ALA A 242 14.85 -6.84 -12.02
CA ALA A 242 16.00 -5.97 -11.80
C ALA A 242 15.56 -4.53 -11.55
N VAL A 243 14.64 -4.02 -12.38
CA VAL A 243 14.12 -2.67 -12.25
C VAL A 243 13.36 -2.50 -10.95
N VAL A 244 12.45 -3.41 -10.58
CA VAL A 244 11.71 -3.27 -9.31
C VAL A 244 12.64 -3.31 -8.09
N MET A 245 13.75 -4.07 -8.12
CA MET A 245 14.73 -4.05 -7.03
C MET A 245 15.43 -2.70 -6.92
N VAL A 246 15.79 -2.09 -8.05
CA VAL A 246 16.31 -0.71 -8.09
C VAL A 246 15.25 0.27 -7.57
N GLU A 247 13.98 0.07 -7.93
CA GLU A 247 12.88 0.90 -7.43
C GLU A 247 12.75 0.84 -5.91
N HIS A 248 12.96 -0.34 -5.30
CA HIS A 248 12.94 -0.51 -3.84
C HIS A 248 14.16 0.12 -3.17
N MET A 249 15.32 0.13 -3.82
CA MET A 249 16.51 0.83 -3.29
C MET A 249 16.34 2.36 -3.26
N PHE A 250 15.47 2.91 -4.13
CA PHE A 250 15.18 4.34 -4.22
C PHE A 250 13.70 4.63 -3.93
N PHE A 251 13.13 3.91 -2.96
CA PHE A 251 11.69 3.86 -2.71
C PHE A 251 11.06 5.25 -2.59
N HIS A 252 11.71 6.18 -1.86
CA HIS A 252 11.22 7.55 -1.72
C HIS A 252 11.01 8.27 -3.06
N ARG A 253 12.00 8.20 -3.95
CA ARG A 253 11.95 8.86 -5.26
C ARG A 253 10.94 8.19 -6.18
N MET A 254 10.83 6.88 -6.08
CA MET A 254 9.85 6.13 -6.85
C MET A 254 8.42 6.46 -6.43
N VAL A 255 8.18 6.62 -5.12
CA VAL A 255 6.87 7.00 -4.60
C VAL A 255 6.53 8.45 -4.97
N GLU A 256 7.49 9.37 -4.87
CA GLU A 256 7.33 10.76 -5.36
C GLU A 256 6.96 10.78 -6.85
N PHE A 257 7.64 10.00 -7.68
CA PHE A 257 7.39 9.96 -9.11
C PHE A 257 6.07 9.26 -9.46
N LYS A 258 5.74 8.14 -8.82
CA LYS A 258 4.67 7.26 -9.33
C LYS A 258 3.37 7.35 -8.57
N PHE A 259 3.41 7.73 -7.29
CA PHE A 259 2.27 7.67 -6.39
C PHE A 259 1.82 9.04 -5.90
N ALA A 260 2.73 9.98 -5.64
CA ALA A 260 2.39 11.23 -4.98
C ALA A 260 1.30 12.06 -5.72
N TRP A 261 1.23 12.00 -7.05
CA TRP A 261 0.15 12.66 -7.81
C TRP A 261 -1.23 12.05 -7.55
N LEU A 262 -1.30 10.72 -7.43
CA LEU A 262 -2.54 9.99 -7.17
C LEU A 262 -2.96 10.13 -5.71
N HIS A 263 -1.98 10.01 -4.81
CA HIS A 263 -2.15 10.24 -3.39
C HIS A 263 -2.75 11.63 -3.15
N LYS A 264 -2.16 12.67 -3.76
CA LYS A 264 -2.70 14.04 -3.71
C LYS A 264 -4.11 14.14 -4.29
N LEU A 265 -4.38 13.50 -5.44
CA LEU A 265 -5.72 13.46 -6.02
C LEU A 265 -6.75 12.87 -5.05
N CYS A 266 -6.40 11.80 -4.32
CA CYS A 266 -7.26 11.21 -3.31
C CYS A 266 -7.57 12.18 -2.18
N HIS A 267 -6.61 12.97 -1.70
CA HIS A 267 -6.84 14.00 -0.67
C HIS A 267 -7.66 15.19 -1.18
N GLU A 268 -7.51 15.59 -2.44
CA GLU A 268 -8.27 16.69 -3.04
C GLU A 268 -9.72 16.31 -3.37
N VAL A 269 -9.95 15.09 -3.85
CA VAL A 269 -11.28 14.60 -4.25
C VAL A 269 -11.90 13.80 -3.12
N GLN A 270 -12.65 14.49 -2.25
CA GLN A 270 -13.28 13.93 -1.04
C GLN A 270 -14.03 12.60 -1.25
N PRO A 271 -14.81 12.38 -2.32
CA PRO A 271 -15.41 11.08 -2.57
C PRO A 271 -14.40 9.95 -2.82
N LEU A 272 -13.28 10.21 -3.50
CA LEU A 272 -12.20 9.25 -3.71
C LEU A 272 -11.44 8.98 -2.41
N TYR A 273 -11.19 10.02 -1.60
CA TYR A 273 -10.64 9.86 -0.25
C TYR A 273 -11.44 8.82 0.55
N ARG A 274 -12.76 9.04 0.66
CA ARG A 274 -13.66 8.16 1.43
C ARG A 274 -13.75 6.76 0.85
N LEU A 275 -13.73 6.64 -0.47
CA LEU A 275 -13.85 5.36 -1.16
C LEU A 275 -12.59 4.49 -1.02
N ALA A 276 -11.39 5.05 -1.14
CA ALA A 276 -10.20 4.22 -1.30
C ALA A 276 -9.08 4.47 -0.30
N HIS A 277 -8.97 5.70 0.19
CA HIS A 277 -7.80 6.15 0.94
C HIS A 277 -8.06 6.34 2.44
N LEU A 278 -9.33 6.46 2.84
CA LEU A 278 -9.74 6.61 4.23
C LEU A 278 -9.14 5.52 5.14
N GLU A 279 -9.14 4.27 4.68
CA GLU A 279 -8.66 3.12 5.48
C GLU A 279 -7.15 3.18 5.74
N HIS A 280 -6.39 3.86 4.88
CA HIS A 280 -4.97 4.14 5.10
C HIS A 280 -4.74 5.11 6.28
N HIS A 281 -5.72 6.00 6.55
CA HIS A 281 -5.60 7.11 7.51
C HIS A 281 -6.56 7.07 8.69
N ILE A 282 -7.43 6.06 8.77
CA ILE A 282 -8.48 6.02 9.80
C ILE A 282 -7.93 5.80 11.21
N CYS A 283 -6.74 5.20 11.32
CA CYS A 283 -6.07 4.99 12.59
C CYS A 283 -5.38 6.26 13.09
N LYS A 284 -5.42 6.48 14.40
CA LYS A 284 -4.63 7.54 15.04
C LYS A 284 -3.15 7.21 15.04
N GLY A 285 -2.78 5.94 15.24
CA GLY A 285 -1.40 5.46 15.28
C GLY A 285 -0.93 4.83 13.97
N THR A 286 0.38 4.67 13.85
CA THR A 286 1.03 3.89 12.77
C THR A 286 1.90 2.79 13.36
N TYR A 287 1.75 1.59 12.83
CA TYR A 287 2.45 0.40 13.30
C TYR A 287 3.15 -0.29 12.13
N ALA A 288 4.13 -1.15 12.43
CA ALA A 288 4.82 -1.92 11.39
C ALA A 288 3.87 -2.78 10.52
N THR A 289 2.68 -3.11 11.03
CA THR A 289 1.60 -3.81 10.31
C THR A 289 0.59 -2.88 9.64
N THR A 290 0.73 -1.56 9.76
CA THR A 290 -0.05 -0.61 8.97
C THR A 290 0.24 -0.89 7.49
N PRO A 291 -0.78 -1.21 6.69
CA PRO A 291 -0.57 -1.51 5.28
C PRO A 291 -0.12 -0.25 4.54
N ALA A 292 0.70 -0.44 3.51
CA ALA A 292 1.18 0.65 2.67
C ALA A 292 0.06 1.37 1.89
N ALA A 293 -1.12 0.77 1.81
CA ALA A 293 -2.31 1.29 1.14
C ALA A 293 -3.58 0.83 1.87
N GLY A 294 -4.66 1.61 1.76
CA GLY A 294 -6.00 1.16 2.10
C GLY A 294 -6.50 0.01 1.20
N ILE A 295 -7.59 -0.65 1.58
CA ILE A 295 -8.12 -1.85 0.91
C ILE A 295 -8.34 -1.64 -0.60
N TRP A 296 -8.89 -0.48 -0.98
CA TRP A 296 -9.14 -0.12 -2.38
C TRP A 296 -8.10 0.83 -2.97
N GLU A 297 -7.19 1.36 -2.17
CA GLU A 297 -6.13 2.24 -2.65
C GLU A 297 -5.14 1.49 -3.55
N ALA A 298 -4.74 0.28 -3.14
CA ALA A 298 -3.91 -0.58 -3.99
C ALA A 298 -4.59 -0.86 -5.34
N TRP A 299 -5.93 -0.94 -5.40
CA TRP A 299 -6.66 -1.02 -6.66
C TRP A 299 -6.57 0.27 -7.48
N LEU A 300 -6.76 1.44 -6.87
CA LEU A 300 -6.61 2.75 -7.53
C LEU A 300 -5.21 2.99 -8.09
N GLU A 301 -4.20 2.39 -7.48
CA GLU A 301 -2.82 2.43 -7.97
C GLU A 301 -2.58 1.49 -9.17
N GLY A 302 -3.63 0.93 -9.77
CA GLY A 302 -3.50 -0.02 -10.87
C GLY A 302 -3.15 -1.42 -10.37
N GLY A 303 -3.65 -1.77 -9.18
CA GLY A 303 -3.37 -3.03 -8.51
C GLY A 303 -2.14 -3.04 -7.63
N THR A 304 -1.32 -1.98 -7.65
CA THR A 304 -0.04 -1.87 -6.94
C THR A 304 0.52 -0.47 -6.87
N LEU A 305 1.25 -0.20 -5.79
CA LEU A 305 2.48 0.61 -5.81
C LEU A 305 3.51 -0.03 -6.77
N PHE A 306 3.49 0.26 -8.07
CA PHE A 306 4.60 -0.01 -9.03
C PHE A 306 4.72 -1.44 -9.62
N PHE A 307 5.92 -1.82 -10.09
CA PHE A 307 6.24 -3.21 -10.45
C PHE A 307 6.25 -4.16 -9.24
N CYS A 308 5.81 -3.75 -8.05
CA CYS A 308 5.72 -4.62 -6.88
C CYS A 308 4.90 -5.91 -7.14
N ASN A 309 3.99 -5.90 -8.13
CA ASN A 309 3.30 -7.12 -8.58
C ASN A 309 4.28 -8.17 -9.10
N SER A 310 5.35 -7.76 -9.79
CA SER A 310 6.38 -8.72 -10.21
C SER A 310 6.99 -9.43 -9.00
N LEU A 311 7.24 -8.72 -7.89
CA LEU A 311 7.73 -9.33 -6.65
C LEU A 311 6.75 -10.33 -6.04
N ALA A 312 5.44 -10.15 -6.26
CA ALA A 312 4.40 -11.04 -5.77
C ALA A 312 4.42 -12.41 -6.47
N CYS A 313 4.99 -12.48 -7.68
CA CYS A 313 5.21 -13.73 -8.42
C CYS A 313 6.44 -14.51 -7.93
N ILE A 314 7.29 -13.92 -7.08
CA ILE A 314 8.44 -14.60 -6.49
C ILE A 314 8.12 -14.90 -5.01
N PRO A 315 8.16 -16.19 -4.61
CA PRO A 315 7.95 -16.58 -3.23
C PRO A 315 8.76 -15.72 -2.23
N TYR A 316 8.06 -15.17 -1.24
CA TYR A 316 8.54 -14.32 -0.13
C TYR A 316 9.14 -12.97 -0.52
N LEU A 317 9.43 -12.72 -1.79
CA LEU A 317 10.16 -11.52 -2.18
C LEU A 317 9.33 -10.25 -1.92
N LEU A 318 8.04 -10.24 -2.23
CA LEU A 318 7.15 -9.12 -1.90
C LEU A 318 7.12 -8.84 -0.39
N PHE A 319 7.01 -9.90 0.42
CA PHE A 319 7.06 -9.77 1.88
C PHE A 319 8.37 -9.12 2.33
N HIS A 320 9.51 -9.59 1.82
CA HIS A 320 10.80 -9.05 2.21
C HIS A 320 11.00 -7.61 1.75
N ALA A 321 10.78 -7.34 0.46
CA ALA A 321 11.11 -6.07 -0.17
C ALA A 321 10.14 -4.94 0.21
N ALA A 322 8.85 -5.22 0.35
CA ALA A 322 7.85 -4.20 0.67
C ALA A 322 7.53 -4.17 2.16
N TYR A 323 7.10 -5.30 2.73
CA TYR A 323 6.51 -5.34 4.06
C TYR A 323 7.54 -5.38 5.18
N SER A 324 8.64 -6.13 5.04
CA SER A 324 9.63 -6.27 6.11
C SER A 324 10.67 -5.15 6.16
N GLY A 325 10.77 -4.31 5.12
CA GLY A 325 11.77 -3.25 5.01
C GLY A 325 11.18 -1.84 5.04
N PRO A 326 10.96 -1.19 3.88
CA PRO A 326 10.46 0.18 3.80
C PRO A 326 9.17 0.39 4.60
N ASN A 327 8.20 -0.53 4.52
CA ASN A 327 6.94 -0.39 5.25
C ASN A 327 7.15 -0.36 6.78
N VAL A 328 7.96 -1.27 7.31
CA VAL A 328 8.33 -1.29 8.74
C VAL A 328 9.02 0.00 9.13
N VAL A 329 9.97 0.49 8.32
CA VAL A 329 10.69 1.72 8.64
C VAL A 329 9.73 2.91 8.67
N THR A 330 8.91 3.09 7.64
CA THR A 330 8.13 4.31 7.45
C THR A 330 6.86 4.36 8.30
N HIS A 331 6.28 3.22 8.65
CA HIS A 331 5.07 3.11 9.47
C HIS A 331 5.35 2.75 10.94
N THR A 332 6.49 3.12 11.50
CA THR A 332 6.80 2.84 12.91
C THR A 332 6.92 4.10 13.75
N MET A 333 5.99 4.28 14.71
CA MET A 333 6.11 5.29 15.77
C MET A 333 6.98 4.81 16.93
N TRP A 334 8.29 4.70 16.71
CA TRP A 334 9.23 4.28 17.76
C TRP A 334 9.24 5.31 18.92
N PRO A 335 9.40 4.91 20.20
CA PRO A 335 9.35 5.81 21.36
C PRO A 335 10.62 6.68 21.52
N HIS A 336 11.12 7.23 20.43
CA HIS A 336 12.28 8.10 20.43
C HIS A 336 12.18 9.17 19.34
N LYS A 337 12.42 10.43 19.73
CA LYS A 337 12.32 11.60 18.83
C LYS A 337 13.25 11.52 17.60
N SER A 338 14.35 10.77 17.70
CA SER A 338 15.26 10.57 16.56
C SER A 338 14.64 9.76 15.42
N CYS A 339 13.55 9.04 15.69
CA CYS A 339 12.93 8.10 14.76
C CYS A 339 11.73 8.70 14.00
N ILE A 340 11.36 9.94 14.30
CA ILE A 340 10.17 10.59 13.73
C ILE A 340 10.38 10.81 12.23
N GLN A 341 9.41 10.45 11.41
CA GLN A 341 9.47 10.58 9.95
C GLN A 341 8.31 11.44 9.43
N TRP A 342 8.49 12.10 8.29
CA TRP A 342 7.41 12.82 7.63
C TRP A 342 6.25 11.90 7.27
N HIS A 343 6.52 10.64 6.92
CA HIS A 343 5.47 9.65 6.63
C HIS A 343 4.63 9.34 7.86
N THR A 344 5.27 9.19 9.03
CA THR A 344 4.56 9.01 10.29
C THR A 344 3.68 10.23 10.58
N LEU A 345 4.17 11.45 10.35
CA LEU A 345 3.38 12.67 10.54
C LEU A 345 2.19 12.74 9.58
N HIS A 346 2.38 12.31 8.34
CA HIS A 346 1.32 12.25 7.34
C HIS A 346 0.13 11.43 7.82
N HIS A 347 0.37 10.36 8.57
CA HIS A 347 -0.68 9.58 9.23
C HIS A 347 -1.21 10.22 10.52
N LEU A 348 -0.32 10.61 11.43
CA LEU A 348 -0.71 11.00 12.79
C LEU A 348 -1.39 12.38 12.86
N VAL A 349 -1.02 13.28 11.95
CA VAL A 349 -1.51 14.67 11.95
C VAL A 349 -2.07 15.11 10.60
N HIS A 350 -2.22 14.20 9.64
CA HIS A 350 -2.63 14.48 8.26
C HIS A 350 -1.76 15.55 7.60
N SER A 351 -0.44 15.46 7.81
CA SER A 351 0.46 16.46 7.22
C SER A 351 0.37 16.43 5.71
N ASP A 352 0.35 17.60 5.08
CA ASP A 352 0.33 17.79 3.62
C ASP A 352 1.70 17.50 2.96
N VAL A 353 2.26 16.33 3.28
CA VAL A 353 3.48 15.74 2.72
C VAL A 353 3.11 14.37 2.16
N TYR A 354 3.04 14.25 0.83
CA TYR A 354 2.53 13.06 0.16
C TYR A 354 3.64 12.12 -0.35
N ALA A 355 4.89 12.53 -0.21
CA ALA A 355 6.06 11.71 -0.47
C ALA A 355 6.63 11.20 0.86
N ILE A 356 6.62 9.87 1.04
CA ILE A 356 7.02 9.11 2.25
C ILE A 356 7.76 9.94 3.30
N ASN A 357 9.09 10.00 3.27
CA ASN A 357 9.88 10.70 4.29
C ASN A 357 10.65 11.91 3.76
N VAL A 358 10.64 12.16 2.45
CA VAL A 358 11.35 13.28 1.84
C VAL A 358 10.32 14.26 1.31
N PRO A 359 10.11 15.42 1.98
CA PRO A 359 9.23 16.45 1.44
C PRO A 359 9.66 16.81 0.03
N SER A 360 8.72 16.71 -0.92
CA SER A 360 8.95 17.08 -2.30
C SER A 360 9.28 18.56 -2.42
N LYS A 361 9.73 19.00 -3.60
CA LYS A 361 9.92 20.43 -3.87
C LYS A 361 8.64 21.23 -3.61
N MET A 362 7.47 20.65 -3.89
CA MET A 362 6.18 21.27 -3.64
C MET A 362 5.90 21.37 -2.15
N ASP A 363 6.07 20.29 -1.39
CA ASP A 363 5.79 20.26 0.04
C ASP A 363 6.62 21.36 0.72
N LYS A 364 7.91 21.46 0.41
CA LYS A 364 8.78 22.53 0.94
C LYS A 364 8.28 23.94 0.62
N GLN A 365 7.63 24.15 -0.52
CA GLN A 365 7.17 25.48 -0.95
C GLN A 365 5.80 25.84 -0.36
N PHE A 366 4.87 24.89 -0.31
CA PHE A 366 3.46 25.17 -0.03
C PHE A 366 2.94 24.53 1.25
N SER A 367 3.55 23.45 1.72
CA SER A 367 3.08 22.73 2.91
C SER A 367 3.11 23.62 4.13
N ARG A 368 1.97 23.70 4.82
CA ARG A 368 1.89 24.42 6.10
C ARG A 368 2.62 23.64 7.18
N ASP A 369 2.50 22.32 7.15
CA ASP A 369 3.08 21.44 8.16
C ASP A 369 4.61 21.36 8.05
N VAL A 370 5.17 21.39 6.84
CA VAL A 370 6.61 21.52 6.65
C VAL A 370 7.11 22.83 7.26
N LYS A 371 6.46 23.97 6.95
CA LYS A 371 6.85 25.27 7.51
C LYS A 371 6.73 25.32 9.03
N GLN A 372 5.70 24.68 9.58
CA GLN A 372 5.43 24.68 11.02
C GLN A 372 6.35 23.74 11.80
N TYR A 373 6.63 22.54 11.29
CA TYR A 373 7.26 21.47 12.06
C TYR A 373 8.73 21.21 11.70
N GLN A 374 9.23 21.65 10.53
CA GLN A 374 10.58 21.34 10.06
C GLN A 374 11.68 21.64 11.09
N GLU A 375 11.60 22.77 11.79
CA GLU A 375 12.58 23.15 12.81
C GLU A 375 12.50 22.24 14.04
N ARG A 376 11.28 21.94 14.51
CA ARG A 376 11.04 21.04 15.66
C ARG A 376 11.51 19.62 15.39
N LEU A 377 11.39 19.19 14.14
CA LEU A 377 11.78 17.87 13.67
C LEU A 377 13.27 17.73 13.40
N GLN A 378 14.10 18.77 13.57
CA GLN A 378 15.57 18.65 13.47
C GLN A 378 16.18 17.71 14.53
N CYS A 379 15.41 17.36 15.57
CA CYS A 379 15.80 16.31 16.50
C CYS A 379 15.75 14.89 15.90
N SER A 380 15.10 14.71 14.75
CA SER A 380 14.98 13.42 14.07
C SER A 380 16.15 13.13 13.12
N PHE A 381 16.73 11.93 13.25
CA PHE A 381 17.71 11.42 12.30
C PHE A 381 17.10 11.25 10.91
N PHE A 382 15.89 10.68 10.83
CA PHE A 382 15.22 10.45 9.55
C PHE A 382 14.68 11.73 8.90
N VAL A 383 14.56 12.84 9.63
CA VAL A 383 14.25 14.14 9.00
C VAL A 383 15.52 14.84 8.53
N ARG A 384 16.60 14.75 9.30
CA ARG A 384 17.91 15.33 8.92
C ARG A 384 18.56 14.60 7.75
N TYR A 385 18.42 13.29 7.71
CA TYR A 385 19.00 12.40 6.70
C TYR A 385 17.89 11.60 6.04
N ALA A 386 16.91 12.28 5.45
CA ALA A 386 15.71 11.64 4.92
C ALA A 386 16.00 10.57 3.86
N ASP A 387 17.01 10.78 3.01
CA ASP A 387 17.45 9.79 2.02
C ASP A 387 18.06 8.51 2.67
N ALA A 388 18.54 8.59 3.92
CA ALA A 388 19.07 7.41 4.63
C ALA A 388 17.97 6.39 4.99
N SER A 389 16.70 6.81 4.97
CA SER A 389 15.57 5.91 5.24
C SER A 389 15.47 4.77 4.23
N ASP A 390 15.81 4.99 2.96
CA ASP A 390 15.84 3.94 1.93
C ASP A 390 16.91 2.89 2.25
N GLY A 391 18.12 3.33 2.57
CA GLY A 391 19.22 2.44 2.94
C GLY A 391 18.90 1.63 4.19
N ILE A 392 18.30 2.26 5.21
CA ILE A 392 17.86 1.56 6.42
C ILE A 392 16.74 0.56 6.09
N GLY A 393 15.74 0.93 5.28
CA GLY A 393 14.68 0.04 4.83
C GLY A 393 15.22 -1.21 4.14
N PHE A 394 16.21 -1.05 3.26
CA PHE A 394 16.87 -2.16 2.59
C PHE A 394 17.65 -3.05 3.57
N LEU A 395 18.40 -2.47 4.50
CA LEU A 395 19.12 -3.22 5.53
C LEU A 395 18.17 -4.02 6.44
N VAL A 396 17.04 -3.43 6.83
CA VAL A 396 16.01 -4.10 7.63
C VAL A 396 15.39 -5.25 6.86
N ALA A 397 15.04 -5.07 5.56
CA ALA A 397 14.54 -6.15 4.71
C ALA A 397 15.54 -7.33 4.65
N PHE A 398 16.83 -7.02 4.49
CA PHE A 398 17.88 -8.05 4.45
C PHE A 398 18.03 -8.78 5.79
N ALA A 399 18.03 -8.04 6.91
CA ALA A 399 18.12 -8.61 8.25
C ALA A 399 16.92 -9.51 8.57
N PHE A 400 15.69 -9.07 8.25
CA PHE A 400 14.49 -9.91 8.36
C PHE A 400 14.56 -11.13 7.45
N GLY A 401 15.08 -10.97 6.23
CA GLY A 401 15.33 -12.08 5.30
C GLY A 401 16.24 -13.16 5.87
N ILE A 402 17.36 -12.76 6.47
CA ILE A 402 18.28 -13.68 7.15
C ILE A 402 17.59 -14.36 8.34
N LEU A 403 16.93 -13.58 9.20
CA LEU A 403 16.26 -14.11 10.39
C LEU A 403 15.21 -15.16 10.04
N LEU A 404 14.35 -14.87 9.06
CA LEU A 404 13.31 -15.80 8.63
C LEU A 404 13.91 -17.04 7.98
N ASN A 405 14.90 -16.87 7.11
CA ASN A 405 15.51 -17.99 6.40
C ASN A 405 16.25 -18.95 7.35
N TYR A 406 17.10 -18.44 8.24
CA TYR A 406 17.91 -19.28 9.12
C TYR A 406 17.24 -19.63 10.44
N GLY A 407 16.33 -18.80 10.93
CA GLY A 407 15.62 -19.02 12.20
C GLY A 407 14.37 -19.87 12.04
N PHE A 408 13.67 -19.75 10.91
CA PHE A 408 12.35 -20.35 10.72
C PHE A 408 12.25 -21.24 9.48
N SER A 409 13.32 -21.37 8.69
CA SER A 409 13.29 -22.07 7.40
C SER A 409 12.12 -21.57 6.54
N VAL A 410 12.00 -20.23 6.46
CA VAL A 410 11.04 -19.51 5.63
C VAL A 410 11.76 -18.32 5.01
N GLY A 411 11.90 -18.24 3.70
CA GLY A 411 12.43 -17.02 3.08
C GLY A 411 12.89 -17.15 1.64
N ILE A 412 13.31 -16.02 1.08
CA ILE A 412 13.74 -15.96 -0.32
C ILE A 412 14.91 -16.90 -0.64
N PHE A 413 15.84 -17.11 0.30
CA PHE A 413 17.01 -17.96 0.08
C PHE A 413 16.68 -19.46 0.09
N GLN A 414 15.61 -19.87 0.77
CA GLN A 414 15.16 -21.26 0.80
C GLN A 414 14.60 -21.70 -0.55
N VAL A 415 13.84 -20.82 -1.22
CA VAL A 415 13.29 -21.08 -2.56
C VAL A 415 14.42 -21.23 -3.58
N TRP A 416 15.50 -20.45 -3.41
CA TRP A 416 16.73 -20.61 -4.19
C TRP A 416 17.45 -21.92 -3.85
N HIS A 417 17.48 -22.34 -2.59
CA HIS A 417 18.06 -23.62 -2.16
C HIS A 417 17.29 -24.83 -2.73
N GLU A 418 15.96 -24.77 -2.73
CA GLU A 418 15.06 -25.79 -3.30
C GLU A 418 15.19 -25.85 -4.84
N ARG A 419 15.38 -24.72 -5.52
CA ARG A 419 15.69 -24.70 -6.96
C ARG A 419 17.06 -25.32 -7.28
N MET A 420 18.08 -25.09 -6.45
CA MET A 420 19.40 -25.70 -6.66
C MET A 420 19.38 -27.23 -6.50
N LEU A 421 18.41 -27.77 -5.75
CA LEU A 421 18.18 -29.22 -5.64
C LEU A 421 17.44 -29.82 -6.84
N HIS A 422 16.75 -29.00 -7.64
CA HIS A 422 16.05 -29.42 -8.86
C HIS A 422 16.75 -29.01 -10.16
N MET A 423 17.90 -28.32 -10.08
CA MET A 423 18.84 -28.17 -11.19
C MET A 423 19.87 -29.31 -11.15
N THR A 424 19.41 -30.55 -11.31
CA THR A 424 20.27 -31.61 -11.84
C THR A 424 20.27 -31.49 -13.36
N ALA A 425 21.46 -31.26 -13.91
CA ALA A 425 21.76 -31.13 -15.33
C ALA A 425 21.24 -32.28 -16.20
#